data_AF-A0A2T2TLY3-F1
#
_entry.id   AF-A0A2T2TLY3-F1
#
_cell.length_a   1.000
_cell.length_b   1.000
_cell.length_c   1.000
_cell.angle_alpha   90.00
_cell.angle_beta   90.00
_cell.angle_gamma   90.00
#
_symmetry.space_group_name_H-M   'P 1'
#
loop_
_entity.id
_entity.type
_entity.pdbx_description
1 polymer ?
#
loop_
_entity_poly.entity_id
_entity_poly.type
_entity_poly.pdbx_seq_one_letter_code
_entity_poly.pdbx_strand_id
1 'polypeptide(L)'
;MSGSYLFTGEGTLVLAVLAGLGGLVAIGEALRHWGVAVRTTRRFVHAGVSLFVAATPFLFARPLPVYGLAVVFALLNAGTRSAEWWGSIHQARPRSWGTVALPLSVLPALAATWSVSPDRILALQTAYLILGLADPIASWVGERATTRGGNRDSTVSGSLAFAGTAVVLTVFVLAAQTKWSVGRLGTAVIGTTLVATGVEAVCRRGWDNFFIVCAVVLVLVPLRAGALGVGQLAGGISLGAAFGGAAYRAGALDERGAATGGLFAASLVGLGGWAWIVPGIVFFGLSSALTALNSERRSTVGEASPRRTQAQVLANGGIAWA
;
A
#
# COMPACT_ATOMS: atom_id res chain seq x y z
N MET A 1 4.06 43.87 -10.83
CA MET A 1 4.95 43.49 -9.70
C MET A 1 4.22 42.45 -8.87
N SER A 2 4.34 41.16 -9.18
CA SER A 2 3.58 40.09 -8.48
C SER A 2 4.08 38.66 -8.78
N GLY A 3 5.30 38.52 -9.32
CA GLY A 3 5.91 37.21 -9.60
C GLY A 3 6.95 36.80 -8.55
N SER A 4 7.70 37.73 -7.98
CA SER A 4 8.88 37.41 -7.17
C SER A 4 8.55 36.93 -5.74
N TYR A 5 7.50 37.43 -5.10
CA TYR A 5 7.19 37.10 -3.69
C TYR A 5 6.58 35.71 -3.48
N LEU A 6 5.86 35.16 -4.49
CA LEU A 6 5.29 33.80 -4.42
C LEU A 6 6.39 32.73 -4.52
N PHE A 7 7.40 32.95 -5.37
CA PHE A 7 8.52 32.03 -5.52
C PHE A 7 9.51 32.06 -4.36
N THR A 8 9.69 33.20 -3.67
CA THR A 8 10.61 33.28 -2.52
C THR A 8 10.08 32.53 -1.30
N GLY A 9 8.79 32.66 -0.96
CA GLY A 9 8.22 31.98 0.20
C GLY A 9 8.12 30.47 0.02
N GLU A 10 7.50 30.00 -1.07
CA GLU A 10 7.37 28.57 -1.34
C GLU A 10 8.72 27.90 -1.61
N GLY A 11 9.65 28.60 -2.28
CA GLY A 11 11.01 28.11 -2.50
C GLY A 11 11.78 27.90 -1.19
N THR A 12 11.74 28.87 -0.26
CA THR A 12 12.36 28.70 1.06
C THR A 12 11.77 27.55 1.86
N LEU A 13 10.45 27.35 1.78
CA LEU A 13 9.79 26.23 2.46
C LEU A 13 10.21 24.89 1.86
N VAL A 14 10.30 24.77 0.53
CA VAL A 14 10.80 23.56 -0.14
C VAL A 14 12.23 23.25 0.30
N LEU A 15 13.10 24.26 0.38
CA LEU A 15 14.48 24.10 0.87
C LEU A 15 14.52 23.66 2.34
N ALA A 16 13.70 24.27 3.20
CA ALA A 16 13.58 23.89 4.61
C ALA A 16 13.08 22.44 4.76
N VAL A 17 12.12 22.03 3.93
CA VAL A 17 11.62 20.65 3.86
C VAL A 17 12.70 19.68 3.41
N LEU A 18 13.45 20.00 2.36
CA LEU A 18 14.56 19.18 1.89
C LEU A 18 15.62 19.02 2.98
N ALA A 19 15.96 20.10 3.69
CA ALA A 19 16.86 20.05 4.83
C ALA A 19 16.29 19.21 5.98
N GLY A 20 15.00 19.33 6.29
CA GLY A 20 14.34 18.53 7.33
C GLY A 20 14.29 17.03 7.01
N LEU A 21 13.94 16.67 5.78
CA LEU A 21 13.93 15.28 5.31
C LEU A 21 15.36 14.71 5.23
N GLY A 22 16.32 15.49 4.76
CA GLY A 22 17.75 15.13 4.77
C GLY A 22 18.26 14.91 6.19
N GLY A 23 17.89 15.79 7.12
CA GLY A 23 18.18 15.67 8.55
C GLY A 23 17.58 14.41 9.17
N LEU A 24 16.33 14.08 8.86
CA LEU A 24 15.68 12.84 9.30
C LEU A 24 16.46 11.60 8.87
N VAL A 25 16.88 11.55 7.60
CA VAL A 25 17.70 10.44 7.07
C VAL A 25 19.07 10.40 7.74
N ALA A 26 19.72 11.56 7.90
CA ALA A 26 21.01 11.67 8.57
C ALA A 26 20.95 11.20 10.04
N ILE A 27 19.87 11.53 10.76
CA ILE A 27 19.63 11.02 12.12
C ILE A 27 19.46 9.49 12.10
N GLY A 28 18.68 8.96 11.16
CA GLY A 28 18.53 7.51 10.99
C GLY A 28 19.87 6.80 10.77
N GLU A 29 20.77 7.41 10.00
CA GLU A 29 22.11 6.89 9.75
C GLU A 29 23.04 7.05 10.96
N ALA A 30 22.99 8.18 11.67
CA ALA A 30 23.74 8.39 12.90
C ALA A 30 23.36 7.36 13.98
N LEU A 31 22.05 7.10 14.15
CA LEU A 31 21.56 6.04 15.04
C LEU A 31 22.11 4.66 14.65
N ARG A 32 22.22 4.38 13.34
CA ARG A 32 22.82 3.13 12.83
C ARG A 32 24.30 3.04 13.23
N HIS A 33 25.05 4.14 13.12
CA HIS A 33 26.44 4.21 13.56
C HIS A 33 26.61 4.06 15.08
N TRP A 34 25.62 4.47 15.88
CA TRP A 34 25.58 4.24 17.32
C TRP A 34 25.08 2.83 17.72
N GLY A 35 24.98 1.91 16.77
CA GLY A 35 24.64 0.51 17.04
C GLY A 35 23.13 0.22 17.09
N VAL A 36 22.26 1.18 16.76
CA VAL A 36 20.82 0.90 16.62
C VAL A 36 20.59 -0.01 15.41
N ALA A 37 19.78 -1.06 15.61
CA ALA A 37 19.51 -2.04 14.58
C ALA A 37 18.95 -1.39 13.29
N VAL A 38 19.47 -1.82 12.13
CA VAL A 38 19.08 -1.32 10.79
C VAL A 38 17.56 -1.35 10.55
N ARG A 39 16.87 -2.36 11.09
CA ARG A 39 15.40 -2.47 10.96
C ARG A 39 14.68 -1.35 11.72
N THR A 40 15.18 -0.96 12.88
CA THR A 40 14.63 0.12 13.71
C THR A 40 14.88 1.49 13.07
N THR A 41 16.10 1.75 12.60
CA THR A 41 16.40 3.03 11.92
C THR A 41 15.61 3.17 10.62
N ARG A 42 15.41 2.07 9.88
CA ARG A 42 14.53 2.05 8.69
C ARG A 42 13.08 2.36 9.03
N ARG A 43 12.52 1.77 10.10
CA ARG A 43 11.16 2.08 10.58
C ARG A 43 11.02 3.54 10.96
N PHE A 44 12.03 4.09 11.64
CA PHE A 44 12.05 5.50 12.05
C PHE A 44 12.01 6.45 10.84
N VAL A 45 12.89 6.26 9.86
CA VAL A 45 12.90 7.08 8.63
C VAL A 45 11.59 6.90 7.85
N HIS A 46 11.12 5.66 7.68
CA HIS A 46 9.85 5.36 7.01
C HIS A 46 8.66 6.06 7.66
N ALA A 47 8.55 5.99 8.99
CA ALA A 47 7.52 6.67 9.76
C ALA A 47 7.63 8.19 9.59
N GLY A 48 8.83 8.76 9.76
CA GLY A 48 9.04 10.20 9.66
C GLY A 48 8.72 10.77 8.28
N VAL A 49 9.12 10.09 7.19
CA VAL A 49 8.79 10.52 5.82
C VAL A 49 7.28 10.40 5.58
N SER A 50 6.64 9.31 6.02
CA SER A 50 5.19 9.14 5.84
C SER A 50 4.39 10.18 6.62
N LEU A 51 4.76 10.46 7.87
CA LEU A 51 4.16 11.52 8.68
C LEU A 51 4.37 12.90 8.06
N PHE A 52 5.56 13.15 7.48
CA PHE A 52 5.81 14.36 6.72
C PHE A 52 4.82 14.49 5.55
N VAL A 53 4.65 13.45 4.73
CA VAL A 53 3.69 13.48 3.60
C VAL A 53 2.26 13.75 4.09
N ALA A 54 1.83 13.10 5.17
CA ALA A 54 0.51 13.37 5.78
C ALA A 54 0.36 14.82 6.26
N ALA A 55 1.45 15.46 6.70
CA ALA A 55 1.46 16.85 7.15
C ALA A 55 1.56 17.87 6.01
N THR A 56 1.89 17.46 4.78
CA THR A 56 2.08 18.40 3.65
C THR A 56 0.91 19.34 3.36
N PRO A 57 -0.37 18.97 3.52
CA PRO A 57 -1.49 19.90 3.32
C PRO A 57 -1.54 21.04 4.35
N PHE A 58 -0.82 20.93 5.47
CA PHE A 58 -0.65 22.01 6.44
C PHE A 58 0.56 22.91 6.14
N LEU A 59 1.51 22.42 5.35
CA LEU A 59 2.75 23.13 5.01
C LEU A 59 2.60 23.92 3.71
N PHE A 60 2.01 23.31 2.67
CA PHE A 60 1.89 23.91 1.36
C PHE A 60 0.44 24.28 1.05
N ALA A 61 0.25 25.41 0.37
CA ALA A 61 -1.08 25.82 -0.10
C ALA A 61 -1.57 25.00 -1.30
N ARG A 62 -0.66 24.42 -2.08
CA ARG A 62 -0.94 23.67 -3.30
C ARG A 62 -0.16 22.34 -3.30
N PRO A 63 -0.65 21.29 -3.98
CA PRO A 63 0.03 20.00 -4.05
C PRO A 63 1.30 20.00 -4.93
N LEU A 64 1.48 21.01 -5.80
CA LEU A 64 2.54 21.02 -6.82
C LEU A 64 3.97 20.85 -6.26
N PRO A 65 4.38 21.55 -5.19
CA PRO A 65 5.70 21.34 -4.59
C PRO A 65 5.90 19.90 -4.09
N VAL A 66 4.83 19.26 -3.60
CA VAL A 66 4.88 17.89 -3.09
C VAL A 66 5.07 16.87 -4.22
N TYR A 67 4.48 17.10 -5.40
CA TYR A 67 4.80 16.31 -6.60
C TYR A 67 6.27 16.41 -6.96
N GLY A 68 6.82 17.64 -6.99
CA GLY A 68 8.23 17.86 -7.32
C GLY A 68 9.16 17.12 -6.35
N LEU A 69 8.90 17.24 -5.05
CA LEU A 69 9.63 16.49 -4.02
C LEU A 69 9.51 14.98 -4.22
N ALA A 70 8.30 14.45 -4.43
CA ALA A 70 8.08 13.03 -4.65
C ALA A 70 8.85 12.49 -5.86
N VAL A 71 8.82 13.20 -7.00
CA VAL A 71 9.58 12.82 -8.21
C VAL A 71 11.08 12.82 -7.92
N VAL A 72 11.62 13.88 -7.30
CA VAL A 72 13.03 13.97 -6.96
C VAL A 72 13.44 12.83 -6.04
N PHE A 73 12.71 12.57 -4.95
CA PHE A 73 13.01 11.47 -4.03
C PHE A 73 12.88 10.10 -4.70
N ALA A 74 11.88 9.87 -5.56
CA ALA A 74 11.74 8.61 -6.28
C ALA A 74 12.93 8.37 -7.23
N LEU A 75 13.34 9.38 -7.99
CA LEU A 75 14.49 9.30 -8.91
C LEU A 75 15.80 9.12 -8.15
N LEU A 76 16.04 9.87 -7.07
CA LEU A 76 17.24 9.73 -6.25
C LEU A 76 17.33 8.32 -5.65
N ASN A 77 16.24 7.80 -5.09
CA ASN A 77 16.23 6.44 -4.51
C ASN A 77 16.36 5.35 -5.58
N ALA A 78 15.85 5.56 -6.80
CA ALA A 78 16.04 4.62 -7.90
C ALA A 78 17.49 4.66 -8.43
N GLY A 79 18.10 5.85 -8.51
CA GLY A 79 19.49 6.06 -8.91
C GLY A 79 20.47 5.45 -7.92
N THR A 80 20.31 5.70 -6.61
CA THR A 80 21.18 5.12 -5.57
C THR A 80 21.04 3.61 -5.45
N ARG A 81 19.94 3.03 -5.93
CA ARG A 81 19.74 1.58 -6.03
C ARG A 81 20.42 0.96 -7.25
N SER A 82 20.46 1.68 -8.38
CA SER A 82 21.03 1.18 -9.64
C SER A 82 22.55 1.40 -9.74
N ALA A 83 23.09 2.38 -9.01
CA ALA A 83 24.51 2.55 -8.81
C ALA A 83 24.95 1.76 -7.57
N GLU A 84 25.92 0.86 -7.70
CA GLU A 84 26.60 0.15 -6.59
C GLU A 84 27.41 1.09 -5.65
N TRP A 85 27.16 2.39 -5.69
CA TRP A 85 27.97 3.45 -5.09
C TRP A 85 27.83 3.63 -3.58
N TRP A 86 26.85 2.98 -2.93
CA TRP A 86 26.66 3.06 -1.47
C TRP A 86 26.42 1.68 -0.84
N GLY A 87 27.52 0.98 -0.60
CA GLY A 87 27.56 -0.34 0.04
C GLY A 87 27.02 -0.40 1.48
N SER A 88 26.75 0.74 2.15
CA SER A 88 26.26 0.75 3.55
C SER A 88 24.73 0.65 3.70
N ILE A 89 23.94 1.00 2.67
CA ILE A 89 22.46 0.95 2.73
C ILE A 89 21.94 -0.46 2.36
N HIS A 90 22.73 -1.26 1.65
CA HIS A 90 22.26 -2.47 0.97
C HIS A 90 22.50 -3.79 1.72
N GLN A 91 23.17 -3.79 2.87
CA GLN A 91 23.55 -5.04 3.55
C GLN A 91 22.39 -5.79 4.22
N ALA A 92 21.23 -5.15 4.47
CA ALA A 92 20.13 -5.80 5.19
C ALA A 92 19.03 -6.43 4.31
N ARG A 93 18.74 -5.89 3.11
CA ARG A 93 17.80 -6.46 2.11
C ARG A 93 18.07 -5.91 0.69
N PRO A 94 18.96 -6.52 -0.11
CA PRO A 94 19.34 -6.03 -1.45
C PRO A 94 18.18 -5.88 -2.46
N ARG A 95 17.05 -6.57 -2.22
CA ARG A 95 15.91 -6.66 -3.15
C ARG A 95 14.70 -5.78 -2.79
N SER A 96 14.77 -4.93 -1.76
CA SER A 96 13.63 -4.09 -1.33
C SER A 96 13.52 -2.80 -2.16
N TRP A 97 12.34 -2.52 -2.68
CA TRP A 97 11.93 -1.32 -3.42
C TRP A 97 11.26 -0.25 -2.55
N GLY A 98 11.09 -0.50 -1.25
CA GLY A 98 10.33 0.38 -0.34
C GLY A 98 10.76 1.85 -0.33
N THR A 99 12.05 2.15 -0.48
CA THR A 99 12.57 3.52 -0.54
C THR A 99 12.20 4.26 -1.85
N VAL A 100 11.93 3.51 -2.92
CA VAL A 100 11.40 4.05 -4.20
C VAL A 100 9.87 4.06 -4.19
N ALA A 101 9.26 2.98 -3.67
CA ALA A 101 7.82 2.78 -3.66
C ALA A 101 7.06 3.84 -2.84
N LEU A 102 7.61 4.27 -1.70
CA LEU A 102 7.00 5.31 -0.87
C LEU A 102 6.88 6.66 -1.60
N PRO A 103 7.96 7.31 -2.10
CA PRO A 103 7.81 8.57 -2.82
C PRO A 103 7.03 8.39 -4.13
N LEU A 104 7.12 7.23 -4.78
CA LEU A 104 6.32 6.93 -5.97
C LEU A 104 4.81 6.91 -5.68
N SER A 105 4.40 6.45 -4.49
CA SER A 105 2.98 6.38 -4.09
C SER A 105 2.33 7.74 -3.91
N VAL A 106 3.14 8.78 -3.65
CA VAL A 106 2.67 10.16 -3.47
C VAL A 106 2.03 10.69 -4.75
N LEU A 107 2.55 10.29 -5.92
CA LEU A 107 2.05 10.80 -7.21
C LEU A 107 0.57 10.43 -7.46
N PRO A 108 0.17 9.15 -7.47
CA PRO A 108 -1.23 8.79 -7.63
C PRO A 108 -2.08 9.22 -6.42
N ALA A 109 -1.53 9.21 -5.21
CA ALA A 109 -2.25 9.63 -4.01
C ALA A 109 -2.67 11.10 -4.10
N LEU A 110 -1.75 12.01 -4.42
CA LEU A 110 -2.06 13.43 -4.64
C LEU A 110 -3.05 13.60 -5.80
N ALA A 111 -2.86 12.87 -6.90
CA ALA A 111 -3.68 13.00 -8.10
C ALA A 111 -5.13 12.59 -7.86
N ALA A 112 -5.37 11.61 -6.99
CA ALA A 112 -6.71 11.14 -6.64
C ALA A 112 -7.36 11.94 -5.49
N THR A 113 -6.57 12.68 -4.72
CA THR A 113 -7.01 13.35 -3.48
C THR A 113 -6.91 14.88 -3.57
N TRP A 114 -5.85 15.46 -3.03
CA TRP A 114 -5.69 16.90 -2.82
C TRP A 114 -5.75 17.69 -4.14
N SER A 115 -5.22 17.14 -5.23
CA SER A 115 -5.29 17.79 -6.55
C SER A 115 -6.70 17.86 -7.13
N VAL A 116 -7.61 17.00 -6.67
CA VAL A 116 -9.01 16.99 -7.14
C VAL A 116 -9.86 17.93 -6.31
N SER A 117 -9.78 17.82 -4.98
CA SER A 117 -10.59 18.64 -4.08
C SER A 117 -10.07 18.60 -2.64
N PRO A 118 -10.18 19.72 -1.88
CA PRO A 118 -9.79 19.77 -0.47
C PRO A 118 -10.49 18.75 0.44
N ASP A 119 -11.71 18.32 0.10
CA ASP A 119 -12.45 17.36 0.91
C ASP A 119 -11.85 15.94 0.91
N ARG A 120 -10.95 15.65 -0.04
CA ARG A 120 -10.23 14.38 -0.16
C ARG A 120 -8.89 14.37 0.58
N ILE A 121 -8.46 15.49 1.15
CA ILE A 121 -7.19 15.59 1.91
C ILE A 121 -7.15 14.56 3.05
N LEU A 122 -8.28 14.29 3.71
CA LEU A 122 -8.29 13.28 4.77
C LEU A 122 -8.01 11.86 4.26
N ALA A 123 -8.38 11.53 3.03
CA ALA A 123 -8.02 10.23 2.46
C ALA A 123 -6.51 10.10 2.28
N LEU A 124 -5.83 11.19 1.85
CA LEU A 124 -4.38 11.27 1.77
C LEU A 124 -3.75 11.10 3.17
N GLN A 125 -4.23 11.85 4.15
CA GLN A 125 -3.72 11.82 5.52
C GLN A 125 -3.89 10.45 6.16
N THR A 126 -5.07 9.84 6.05
CA THR A 126 -5.32 8.48 6.55
C THR A 126 -4.38 7.47 5.89
N ALA A 127 -4.19 7.55 4.57
CA ALA A 127 -3.31 6.63 3.85
C ALA A 127 -1.85 6.70 4.36
N TYR A 128 -1.31 7.90 4.53
CA TYR A 128 0.06 8.08 4.99
C TYR A 128 0.24 7.91 6.50
N LEU A 129 -0.80 8.12 7.31
CA LEU A 129 -0.77 7.78 8.74
C LEU A 129 -0.76 6.26 8.93
N ILE A 130 -1.59 5.52 8.19
CA ILE A 130 -1.58 4.05 8.20
C ILE A 130 -0.21 3.55 7.74
N LEU A 131 0.29 4.04 6.61
CA LEU A 131 1.62 3.64 6.14
C LEU A 131 2.72 3.99 7.14
N GLY A 132 2.68 5.17 7.74
CA GLY A 132 3.73 5.68 8.62
C GLY A 132 3.75 5.09 10.01
N LEU A 133 2.64 4.52 10.49
CA LEU A 133 2.51 4.04 11.86
C LEU A 133 2.10 2.57 11.94
N ALA A 134 1.06 2.16 11.21
CA ALA A 134 0.56 0.79 11.27
C ALA A 134 1.60 -0.21 10.74
N ASP A 135 2.28 0.11 9.63
CA ASP A 135 3.32 -0.76 9.06
C ASP A 135 4.57 -0.92 9.96
N PRO A 136 5.18 0.16 10.50
CA PRO A 136 6.24 0.04 11.49
C PRO A 136 5.83 -0.73 12.75
N ILE A 137 4.62 -0.51 13.27
CA ILE A 137 4.11 -1.23 14.45
C ILE A 137 3.91 -2.72 14.13
N ALA A 138 3.30 -3.05 13.00
CA ALA A 138 3.09 -4.42 12.54
C ALA A 138 4.39 -5.19 12.42
N SER A 139 5.39 -4.57 11.79
CA SER A 139 6.70 -5.20 11.63
C SER A 139 7.45 -5.33 12.96
N TRP A 140 7.30 -4.40 13.91
CA TRP A 140 7.89 -4.50 15.25
C TRP A 140 7.23 -5.59 16.10
N VAL A 141 5.91 -5.67 16.10
CA VAL A 141 5.15 -6.72 16.80
C VAL A 141 5.44 -8.09 16.18
N GLY A 142 5.46 -8.17 14.85
CA GLY A 142 5.74 -9.40 14.12
C GLY A 142 7.13 -9.96 14.43
N GLU A 143 8.16 -9.10 14.51
CA GLU A 143 9.51 -9.52 14.90
C GLU A 143 9.53 -10.18 16.28
N ARG A 144 8.89 -9.56 17.28
CA ARG A 144 8.82 -10.10 18.65
C ARG A 144 8.05 -11.41 18.75
N ALA A 145 7.12 -11.65 17.82
CA ALA A 145 6.39 -12.90 17.70
C ALA A 145 7.25 -13.99 17.05
N THR A 146 7.98 -13.68 15.96
CA THR A 146 8.84 -14.64 15.25
C THR A 146 10.04 -15.14 16.06
N THR A 147 10.55 -14.34 17.01
CA THR A 147 11.59 -14.80 17.95
C THR A 147 11.15 -15.99 18.82
N ARG A 148 9.85 -16.35 18.82
CA ARG A 148 9.28 -17.52 19.50
C ARG A 148 8.86 -18.66 18.56
N GLY A 149 9.10 -18.57 17.25
CA GLY A 149 8.82 -19.66 16.31
C GLY A 149 8.80 -19.26 14.84
N GLY A 150 9.78 -19.79 14.08
CA GLY A 150 9.75 -19.92 12.61
C GLY A 150 9.98 -18.65 11.77
N ASN A 151 10.76 -18.80 10.70
CA ASN A 151 11.04 -17.76 9.70
C ASN A 151 9.83 -17.56 8.77
N ARG A 152 8.84 -16.76 9.18
CA ARG A 152 7.71 -16.35 8.33
C ARG A 152 7.83 -14.87 7.96
N ASP A 153 7.65 -14.56 6.68
CA ASP A 153 7.71 -13.20 6.15
C ASP A 153 6.55 -12.30 6.64
N SER A 154 5.43 -12.89 7.07
CA SER A 154 4.27 -12.20 7.67
C SER A 154 3.73 -13.03 8.83
N THR A 155 3.33 -12.37 9.92
CA THR A 155 2.82 -13.04 11.13
C THR A 155 1.41 -12.59 11.45
N VAL A 156 0.62 -13.49 12.03
CA VAL A 156 -0.74 -13.16 12.49
C VAL A 156 -0.70 -12.00 13.50
N SER A 157 0.25 -12.01 14.44
CA SER A 157 0.40 -10.92 15.41
C SER A 157 0.75 -9.58 14.75
N GLY A 158 1.61 -9.59 13.72
CA GLY A 158 1.95 -8.40 12.95
C GLY A 158 0.74 -7.83 12.21
N SER A 159 0.01 -8.66 11.46
CA SER A 159 -1.19 -8.22 10.72
C SER A 159 -2.34 -7.80 11.64
N LEU A 160 -2.49 -8.42 12.82
CA LEU A 160 -3.44 -7.94 13.84
C LEU A 160 -3.04 -6.57 14.42
N ALA A 161 -1.74 -6.34 14.65
CA ALA A 161 -1.24 -5.04 15.09
C ALA A 161 -1.40 -3.96 14.00
N PHE A 162 -1.19 -4.33 12.73
CA PHE A 162 -1.50 -3.48 11.59
C PHE A 162 -2.98 -3.09 11.60
N ALA A 163 -3.88 -4.09 11.63
CA ALA A 163 -5.32 -3.88 11.57
C ALA A 163 -5.83 -3.02 12.73
N GLY A 164 -5.40 -3.30 13.96
CA GLY A 164 -5.77 -2.51 15.15
C GLY A 164 -5.32 -1.06 15.04
N THR A 165 -4.08 -0.82 14.59
CA THR A 165 -3.56 0.54 14.39
C THR A 165 -4.31 1.25 13.27
N ALA A 166 -4.58 0.56 12.16
CA ALA A 166 -5.34 1.12 11.02
C ALA A 166 -6.77 1.52 11.41
N VAL A 167 -7.45 0.72 12.25
CA VAL A 167 -8.76 1.08 12.81
C VAL A 167 -8.67 2.37 13.61
N VAL A 168 -7.75 2.45 14.58
CA VAL A 168 -7.59 3.62 15.45
C VAL A 168 -7.31 4.88 14.63
N LEU A 169 -6.40 4.80 13.67
CA LEU A 169 -6.04 5.95 12.83
C LEU A 169 -7.18 6.37 11.90
N THR A 170 -7.87 5.42 11.29
CA THR A 170 -9.00 5.73 10.40
C THR A 170 -10.14 6.37 11.19
N VAL A 171 -10.47 5.85 12.38
CA VAL A 171 -11.45 6.46 13.27
C VAL A 171 -11.01 7.86 13.67
N PHE A 172 -9.77 8.02 14.16
CA PHE A 172 -9.24 9.31 14.60
C PHE A 172 -9.33 10.39 13.51
N VAL A 173 -8.87 10.09 12.30
CA VAL A 173 -8.87 11.05 11.19
C VAL A 173 -10.30 11.36 10.71
N LEU A 174 -11.15 10.34 10.55
CA LEU A 174 -12.50 10.55 10.02
C LEU A 174 -13.48 11.13 11.05
N ALA A 175 -13.30 10.85 12.34
CA ALA A 175 -14.09 11.42 13.42
C ALA A 175 -13.91 12.94 13.56
N ALA A 176 -12.79 13.48 13.08
CA ALA A 176 -12.57 14.92 12.98
C ALA A 176 -13.52 15.62 11.97
N GLN A 177 -14.34 14.87 11.23
CA GLN A 177 -15.35 15.41 10.32
C GLN A 177 -16.78 15.04 10.69
N THR A 178 -17.61 16.06 10.87
CA THR A 178 -19.04 15.94 11.18
C THR A 178 -19.92 15.41 10.03
N LYS A 179 -19.35 15.16 8.84
CA LYS A 179 -20.10 14.80 7.62
C LYS A 179 -20.30 13.29 7.42
N TRP A 180 -19.70 12.44 8.24
CA TRP A 180 -19.85 10.99 8.11
C TRP A 180 -21.07 10.51 8.89
N SER A 181 -22.01 9.84 8.23
CA SER A 181 -23.02 9.06 8.96
C SER A 181 -22.34 7.86 9.63
N VAL A 182 -22.89 7.40 10.76
CA VAL A 182 -22.35 6.26 11.53
C VAL A 182 -22.14 5.03 10.64
N GLY A 183 -23.11 4.72 9.77
CA GLY A 183 -23.01 3.61 8.82
C GLY A 183 -21.87 3.77 7.82
N ARG A 184 -21.65 4.97 7.25
CA ARG A 184 -20.54 5.22 6.32
C ARG A 184 -19.20 5.23 7.04
N LEU A 185 -19.12 5.77 8.26
CA LEU A 185 -17.90 5.73 9.07
C LEU A 185 -17.50 4.28 9.39
N GLY A 186 -18.44 3.47 9.89
CA GLY A 186 -18.19 2.05 10.15
C GLY A 186 -17.74 1.30 8.89
N THR A 187 -18.39 1.57 7.76
CA THR A 187 -18.01 1.02 6.45
C THR A 187 -16.60 1.45 6.03
N ALA A 188 -16.25 2.72 6.20
CA ALA A 188 -14.94 3.26 5.88
C ALA A 188 -13.84 2.60 6.72
N VAL A 189 -14.07 2.47 8.03
CA VAL A 189 -13.12 1.86 8.97
C VAL A 189 -12.92 0.39 8.65
N ILE A 190 -14.00 -0.38 8.51
CA ILE A 190 -13.93 -1.82 8.21
C ILE A 190 -13.30 -2.06 6.84
N GLY A 191 -13.80 -1.37 5.80
CA GLY A 191 -13.31 -1.53 4.43
C GLY A 191 -11.84 -1.17 4.29
N THR A 192 -11.42 -0.02 4.84
CA THR A 192 -10.02 0.43 4.79
C THR A 192 -9.12 -0.57 5.53
N THR A 193 -9.54 -1.02 6.71
CA THR A 193 -8.76 -1.97 7.51
C THR A 193 -8.59 -3.31 6.79
N LEU A 194 -9.68 -3.90 6.29
CA LEU A 194 -9.63 -5.22 5.64
C LEU A 194 -8.79 -5.19 4.36
N VAL A 195 -8.99 -4.17 3.52
CA VAL A 195 -8.27 -4.06 2.25
C VAL A 195 -6.79 -3.73 2.49
N ALA A 196 -6.47 -2.77 3.37
CA ALA A 196 -5.08 -2.42 3.66
C ALA A 196 -4.32 -3.57 4.34
N THR A 197 -4.97 -4.32 5.25
CA THR A 197 -4.36 -5.51 5.89
C THR A 197 -4.14 -6.63 4.88
N GLY A 198 -5.09 -6.83 3.95
CA GLY A 198 -4.92 -7.78 2.86
C GLY A 198 -3.71 -7.43 1.98
N VAL A 199 -3.54 -6.15 1.67
CA VAL A 199 -2.39 -5.66 0.89
C VAL A 199 -1.08 -5.84 1.65
N GLU A 200 -1.01 -5.49 2.95
CA GLU A 200 0.16 -5.71 3.81
C GLU A 200 0.61 -7.18 3.81
N ALA A 201 -0.34 -8.10 3.97
CA ALA A 201 -0.04 -9.53 4.04
C ALA A 201 0.51 -10.12 2.72
N VAL A 202 0.14 -9.49 1.59
CA VAL A 202 0.38 -10.00 0.23
C VAL A 202 1.59 -9.32 -0.43
N CYS A 203 1.79 -8.02 -0.18
CA CYS A 203 2.89 -7.26 -0.72
C CYS A 203 4.24 -7.76 -0.22
N ARG A 204 5.25 -7.69 -1.08
CA ARG A 204 6.63 -8.11 -0.76
C ARG A 204 7.62 -7.08 -1.27
N ARG A 205 8.85 -7.20 -0.79
CA ARG A 205 9.98 -6.39 -1.27
C ARG A 205 9.71 -4.87 -1.16
N GLY A 206 8.90 -4.41 -0.20
CA GLY A 206 8.65 -2.99 0.02
C GLY A 206 7.60 -2.35 -0.90
N TRP A 207 6.85 -3.14 -1.68
CA TRP A 207 5.75 -2.62 -2.51
C TRP A 207 4.48 -2.31 -1.71
N ASP A 208 4.39 -2.80 -0.47
CA ASP A 208 3.44 -2.38 0.56
C ASP A 208 3.40 -0.85 0.71
N ASN A 209 4.56 -0.19 0.65
CA ASN A 209 4.67 1.28 0.67
C ASN A 209 3.89 2.00 -0.42
N PHE A 210 3.66 1.33 -1.55
CA PHE A 210 2.85 1.86 -2.64
C PHE A 210 1.40 1.42 -2.53
N PHE A 211 1.18 0.10 -2.43
CA PHE A 211 -0.16 -0.45 -2.55
C PHE A 211 -1.02 -0.20 -1.32
N ILE A 212 -0.46 -0.06 -0.10
CA ILE A 212 -1.26 0.32 1.08
C ILE A 212 -1.87 1.69 0.87
N VAL A 213 -1.10 2.64 0.33
CA VAL A 213 -1.60 4.00 0.06
C VAL A 213 -2.71 3.95 -1.00
N CYS A 214 -2.49 3.25 -2.11
CA CYS A 214 -3.50 3.06 -3.14
C CYS A 214 -4.77 2.39 -2.59
N ALA A 215 -4.63 1.35 -1.79
CA ALA A 215 -5.75 0.63 -1.17
C ALA A 215 -6.62 1.53 -0.31
N VAL A 216 -6.01 2.32 0.57
CA VAL A 216 -6.73 3.26 1.45
C VAL A 216 -7.44 4.32 0.62
N VAL A 217 -6.78 4.88 -0.39
CA VAL A 217 -7.37 5.90 -1.29
C VAL A 217 -8.53 5.33 -2.10
N LEU A 218 -8.39 4.11 -2.64
CA LEU A 218 -9.41 3.42 -3.45
C LEU A 218 -10.68 3.09 -2.64
N VAL A 219 -10.57 2.92 -1.32
CA VAL A 219 -11.73 2.75 -0.46
C VAL A 219 -12.34 4.09 -0.07
N LEU A 220 -11.53 5.00 0.46
CA LEU A 220 -12.04 6.23 1.10
C LEU A 220 -12.58 7.24 0.08
N VAL A 221 -11.94 7.42 -1.08
CA VAL A 221 -12.35 8.43 -2.05
C VAL A 221 -13.72 8.12 -2.67
N PRO A 222 -14.00 6.92 -3.21
CA PRO A 222 -15.31 6.59 -3.76
C PRO A 222 -16.42 6.55 -2.70
N LEU A 223 -16.13 6.05 -1.50
CA LEU A 223 -17.09 5.99 -0.40
C LEU A 223 -17.49 7.39 0.08
N ARG A 224 -16.51 8.30 0.16
CA ARG A 224 -16.72 9.72 0.47
C ARG A 224 -17.58 10.41 -0.59
N ALA A 225 -17.29 10.16 -1.86
CA ALA A 225 -18.02 10.72 -2.99
C ALA A 225 -19.44 10.13 -3.14
N GLY A 226 -19.79 9.07 -2.40
CA GLY A 226 -21.05 8.35 -2.55
C GLY A 226 -21.10 7.47 -3.82
N ALA A 227 -20.00 7.37 -4.56
CA ALA A 227 -19.87 6.51 -5.74
C ALA A 227 -19.76 5.02 -5.37
N LEU A 228 -19.30 4.73 -4.15
CA LEU A 228 -19.23 3.38 -3.59
C LEU A 228 -20.21 3.29 -2.41
N GLY A 229 -21.26 2.48 -2.57
CA GLY A 229 -22.23 2.21 -1.51
C GLY A 229 -21.72 1.18 -0.49
N VAL A 230 -22.33 1.18 0.70
CA VAL A 230 -22.02 0.21 1.77
C VAL A 230 -22.22 -1.23 1.30
N GLY A 231 -23.35 -1.52 0.64
CA GLY A 231 -23.64 -2.85 0.11
C GLY A 231 -22.68 -3.28 -1.00
N GLN A 232 -22.22 -2.34 -1.84
CA GLN A 232 -21.24 -2.63 -2.90
C GLN A 232 -19.87 -2.97 -2.31
N LEU A 233 -19.39 -2.20 -1.33
CA LEU A 233 -18.11 -2.50 -0.68
C LEU A 233 -18.17 -3.83 0.10
N ALA A 234 -19.21 -4.03 0.91
CA ALA A 234 -19.40 -5.27 1.67
C ALA A 234 -19.55 -6.48 0.75
N GLY A 235 -20.34 -6.36 -0.32
CA GLY A 235 -20.50 -7.39 -1.34
C GLY A 235 -19.20 -7.68 -2.07
N GLY A 236 -18.44 -6.64 -2.45
CA GLY A 236 -17.13 -6.78 -3.07
C GLY A 236 -16.13 -7.53 -2.19
N ILE A 237 -15.96 -7.10 -0.94
CA ILE A 237 -15.07 -7.79 0.03
C ILE A 237 -15.52 -9.24 0.25
N SER A 238 -16.82 -9.47 0.45
CA SER A 238 -17.34 -10.81 0.74
C SER A 238 -17.17 -11.76 -0.44
N LEU A 239 -17.50 -11.31 -1.66
CA LEU A 239 -17.35 -12.11 -2.88
C LEU A 239 -15.88 -12.31 -3.24
N GLY A 240 -15.02 -11.30 -3.03
CA GLY A 240 -13.58 -11.44 -3.21
C GLY A 240 -12.96 -12.45 -2.25
N ALA A 241 -13.33 -12.40 -0.97
CA ALA A 241 -12.91 -13.38 0.02
C ALA A 241 -13.42 -14.79 -0.30
N ALA A 242 -14.68 -14.93 -0.73
CA ALA A 242 -15.25 -16.19 -1.17
C ALA A 242 -14.51 -16.76 -2.39
N PHE A 243 -14.22 -15.91 -3.39
CA PHE A 243 -13.45 -16.30 -4.57
C PHE A 243 -12.03 -16.77 -4.20
N GLY A 244 -11.29 -15.97 -3.42
CA GLY A 244 -9.93 -16.33 -2.99
C GLY A 244 -9.93 -17.63 -2.18
N GLY A 245 -10.86 -17.76 -1.23
CA GLY A 245 -11.02 -18.97 -0.42
C GLY A 245 -11.37 -20.20 -1.25
N ALA A 246 -12.30 -20.09 -2.20
CA ALA A 246 -12.66 -21.16 -3.11
C ALA A 246 -11.47 -21.57 -4.00
N ALA A 247 -10.75 -20.60 -4.56
CA ALA A 247 -9.58 -20.85 -5.40
C ALA A 247 -8.44 -21.54 -4.62
N TYR A 248 -8.23 -21.16 -3.36
CA TYR A 248 -7.27 -21.85 -2.49
C TYR A 248 -7.71 -23.28 -2.17
N ARG A 249 -8.98 -23.48 -1.80
CA ARG A 249 -9.54 -24.80 -1.46
C ARG A 249 -9.55 -25.76 -2.64
N ALA A 250 -9.78 -25.25 -3.86
CA ALA A 250 -9.72 -26.03 -5.09
C ALA A 250 -8.28 -26.34 -5.54
N GLY A 251 -7.25 -25.87 -4.81
CA GLY A 251 -5.85 -26.02 -5.21
C GLY A 251 -5.48 -25.19 -6.46
N ALA A 252 -6.34 -24.26 -6.88
CA ALA A 252 -6.15 -23.47 -8.08
C ALA A 252 -5.08 -22.37 -7.90
N LEU A 253 -4.96 -21.83 -6.69
CA LEU A 253 -4.00 -20.79 -6.29
C LEU A 253 -3.28 -21.18 -4.99
N ASP A 254 -2.05 -20.71 -4.82
CA ASP A 254 -1.37 -20.71 -3.51
C ASP A 254 -1.98 -19.65 -2.56
N GLU A 255 -1.54 -19.62 -1.30
CA GLU A 255 -2.10 -18.70 -0.28
C GLU A 255 -2.05 -17.23 -0.72
N ARG A 256 -0.93 -16.81 -1.32
CA ARG A 256 -0.70 -15.41 -1.73
C ARG A 256 -1.45 -15.06 -3.01
N GLY A 257 -1.49 -15.97 -3.97
CA GLY A 257 -2.28 -15.87 -5.19
C GLY A 257 -3.77 -15.79 -4.87
N ALA A 258 -4.26 -16.59 -3.92
CA ALA A 258 -5.64 -16.54 -3.45
C ALA A 258 -5.99 -15.19 -2.81
N ALA A 259 -5.13 -14.66 -1.95
CA ALA A 259 -5.34 -13.35 -1.33
C ALA A 259 -5.29 -12.20 -2.37
N THR A 260 -4.30 -12.21 -3.27
CA THR A 260 -4.19 -11.23 -4.37
C THR A 260 -5.39 -11.30 -5.31
N GLY A 261 -5.79 -12.52 -5.69
CA GLY A 261 -6.94 -12.76 -6.57
C GLY A 261 -8.25 -12.38 -5.90
N GLY A 262 -8.38 -12.57 -4.58
CA GLY A 262 -9.51 -12.12 -3.80
C GLY A 262 -9.61 -10.60 -3.73
N LEU A 263 -8.50 -9.88 -3.50
CA LEU A 263 -8.46 -8.41 -3.55
C LEU A 263 -8.81 -7.89 -4.94
N PHE A 264 -8.28 -8.53 -5.98
CA PHE A 264 -8.62 -8.21 -7.37
C PHE A 264 -10.10 -8.43 -7.66
N ALA A 265 -10.67 -9.59 -7.30
CA ALA A 265 -12.09 -9.87 -7.44
C ALA A 265 -12.96 -8.88 -6.64
N ALA A 266 -12.56 -8.52 -5.42
CA ALA A 266 -13.25 -7.53 -4.62
C ALA A 266 -13.29 -6.16 -5.30
N SER A 267 -12.22 -5.78 -5.99
CA SER A 267 -12.16 -4.51 -6.75
C SER A 267 -13.07 -4.50 -7.98
N LEU A 268 -13.13 -5.60 -8.73
CA LEU A 268 -14.02 -5.72 -9.89
C LEU A 268 -15.50 -5.63 -9.47
N VAL A 269 -15.86 -6.30 -8.39
CA VAL A 269 -17.23 -6.31 -7.87
C VAL A 269 -17.58 -4.99 -7.21
N GLY A 270 -16.70 -4.47 -6.35
CA GLY A 270 -16.97 -3.29 -5.54
C GLY A 270 -16.93 -1.98 -6.34
N LEU A 271 -15.98 -1.83 -7.27
CA LEU A 271 -15.76 -0.59 -8.01
C LEU A 271 -16.27 -0.63 -9.46
N GLY A 272 -16.29 -1.81 -10.09
CA GLY A 272 -16.58 -1.94 -11.52
C GLY A 272 -18.02 -2.33 -11.85
N GLY A 273 -18.71 -3.06 -10.99
CA GLY A 273 -20.02 -3.63 -11.34
C GLY A 273 -19.95 -4.58 -12.55
N TRP A 274 -21.09 -4.90 -13.15
CA TRP A 274 -21.20 -5.99 -14.15
C TRP A 274 -20.28 -5.83 -15.37
N ALA A 275 -20.04 -4.58 -15.82
CA ALA A 275 -19.19 -4.29 -16.97
C ALA A 275 -17.72 -4.72 -16.76
N TRP A 276 -17.26 -4.83 -15.52
CA TRP A 276 -15.89 -5.24 -15.19
C TRP A 276 -15.83 -6.65 -14.57
N ILE A 277 -16.92 -7.12 -13.93
CA ILE A 277 -17.02 -8.49 -13.40
C ILE A 277 -16.99 -9.51 -14.54
N VAL A 278 -17.79 -9.33 -15.60
CA VAL A 278 -17.93 -10.32 -16.68
C VAL A 278 -16.59 -10.55 -17.42
N PRO A 279 -15.86 -9.52 -17.88
CA PRO A 279 -14.54 -9.72 -18.48
C PRO A 279 -13.55 -10.41 -17.53
N GLY A 280 -13.58 -10.07 -16.23
CA GLY A 280 -12.71 -10.70 -15.23
C GLY A 280 -12.98 -12.20 -15.06
N ILE A 281 -14.26 -12.61 -14.97
CA ILE A 281 -14.66 -14.02 -14.89
C ILE A 281 -14.26 -14.75 -16.17
N VAL A 282 -14.56 -14.19 -17.35
CA VAL A 282 -14.22 -14.80 -18.63
C VAL A 282 -12.71 -14.99 -18.77
N PHE A 283 -11.92 -13.95 -18.48
CA PHE A 283 -10.47 -14.01 -18.58
C PHE A 283 -9.88 -15.03 -17.61
N PHE A 284 -10.30 -15.02 -16.34
CA PHE A 284 -9.80 -15.96 -15.34
C PHE A 284 -10.24 -17.41 -15.63
N GLY A 285 -11.47 -17.59 -16.11
CA GLY A 285 -12.02 -18.88 -16.55
C GLY A 285 -11.25 -19.45 -17.73
N LEU A 286 -11.03 -18.67 -18.79
CA LEU A 286 -10.26 -19.06 -19.97
C LEU A 286 -8.80 -19.37 -19.61
N SER A 287 -8.16 -18.53 -18.78
CA SER A 287 -6.79 -18.78 -18.29
C SER A 287 -6.70 -20.09 -17.50
N SER A 288 -7.72 -20.39 -16.68
CA SER A 288 -7.79 -21.64 -15.92
C SER A 288 -7.99 -22.86 -16.84
N ALA A 289 -8.90 -22.77 -17.82
CA ALA A 289 -9.14 -23.83 -18.80
C ALA A 289 -7.89 -24.11 -19.64
N LEU A 290 -7.22 -23.07 -20.15
CA LEU A 290 -5.98 -23.19 -20.90
C LEU A 290 -4.86 -23.83 -20.08
N THR A 291 -4.73 -23.47 -18.80
CA THR A 291 -3.73 -24.07 -17.91
C THR A 291 -4.02 -25.56 -17.67
N ALA A 292 -5.29 -25.94 -17.51
CA ALA A 292 -5.70 -27.34 -17.35
C ALA A 292 -5.39 -28.18 -18.60
N LEU A 293 -5.76 -27.68 -19.78
CA LEU A 293 -5.48 -28.33 -21.07
C LEU A 293 -3.97 -28.49 -21.34
N ASN A 294 -3.15 -27.51 -20.92
CA ASN A 294 -1.70 -27.59 -21.08
C ASN A 294 -1.03 -28.51 -20.03
N SER A 295 -1.69 -28.72 -18.89
CA SER A 295 -1.24 -29.67 -17.86
C SER A 295 -1.47 -31.12 -18.28
N GLU A 296 -2.55 -31.42 -19.00
CA GLU A 296 -2.76 -32.74 -19.62
C GLU A 296 -1.72 -33.07 -20.69
N ARG A 297 -1.07 -32.07 -21.28
CA ARG A 297 0.05 -32.26 -22.22
C ARG A 297 1.40 -32.50 -21.53
N ARG A 298 1.52 -32.12 -20.24
CA ARG A 298 2.72 -32.33 -19.39
C ARG A 298 2.60 -33.54 -18.47
N SER A 299 1.41 -34.13 -18.32
CA SER A 299 1.16 -35.32 -17.49
C SER A 299 1.80 -36.60 -18.03
N THR A 300 2.49 -36.56 -19.18
CA THR A 300 3.41 -37.62 -19.61
C THR A 300 4.61 -37.81 -18.66
N VAL A 301 4.79 -36.93 -17.66
CA VAL A 301 5.90 -36.98 -16.67
C VAL A 301 5.42 -37.16 -15.21
N GLY A 302 4.11 -37.36 -14.96
CA GLY A 302 3.62 -37.73 -13.61
C GLY A 302 3.68 -36.65 -12.51
N GLU A 303 3.97 -35.39 -12.83
CA GLU A 303 3.91 -34.29 -11.86
C GLU A 303 2.49 -33.74 -11.71
N ALA A 304 2.02 -33.59 -10.46
CA ALA A 304 0.78 -32.87 -10.14
C ALA A 304 0.87 -31.42 -10.65
N SER A 305 -0.20 -30.90 -11.25
CA SER A 305 -0.25 -29.53 -11.74
C SER A 305 0.11 -28.54 -10.61
N PRO A 306 1.19 -27.75 -10.74
CA PRO A 306 1.59 -26.83 -9.69
C PRO A 306 0.52 -25.75 -9.48
N ARG A 307 0.21 -25.44 -8.22
CA ARG A 307 -0.72 -24.36 -7.87
C ARG A 307 -0.23 -23.05 -8.48
N ARG A 308 -1.16 -22.23 -8.98
CA ARG A 308 -0.78 -20.94 -9.57
C ARG A 308 -0.34 -19.95 -8.49
N THR A 309 0.69 -19.18 -8.80
CA THR A 309 1.33 -18.26 -7.85
C THR A 309 0.76 -16.86 -7.95
N GLN A 310 1.02 -16.05 -6.93
CA GLN A 310 0.79 -14.60 -6.95
C GLN A 310 1.31 -13.92 -8.24
N ALA A 311 2.50 -14.29 -8.74
CA ALA A 311 3.05 -13.69 -9.95
C ALA A 311 2.15 -13.89 -11.18
N GLN A 312 1.50 -15.05 -11.29
CA GLN A 312 0.53 -15.31 -12.36
C GLN A 312 -0.74 -14.49 -12.19
N VAL A 313 -1.22 -14.28 -10.96
CA VAL A 313 -2.37 -13.40 -10.69
C VAL A 313 -2.07 -11.95 -11.07
N LEU A 314 -0.87 -11.46 -10.75
CA LEU A 314 -0.43 -10.11 -11.13
C LEU A 314 -0.35 -9.94 -12.65
N ALA A 315 0.25 -10.91 -13.36
CA ALA A 315 0.32 -10.92 -14.82
C ALA A 315 -1.08 -10.95 -15.47
N ASN A 316 -2.04 -11.57 -14.78
CA ASN A 316 -3.43 -11.68 -15.20
C ASN A 316 -4.31 -10.45 -14.85
N GLY A 317 -3.69 -9.33 -14.47
CA GLY A 317 -4.39 -8.06 -14.19
C GLY A 317 -4.50 -7.70 -12.71
N GLY A 318 -4.02 -8.55 -11.80
CA GLY A 318 -4.00 -8.28 -10.36
C GLY A 318 -2.95 -7.25 -9.91
N ILE A 319 -2.20 -6.63 -10.82
CA ILE A 319 -1.06 -5.73 -10.54
C ILE A 319 -1.41 -4.57 -9.60
N ALA A 320 -2.67 -4.16 -9.53
CA ALA A 320 -3.13 -3.09 -8.64
C ALA A 320 -3.02 -3.42 -7.13
N TRP A 321 -2.63 -4.64 -6.77
CA TRP A 321 -2.69 -5.15 -5.41
C TRP A 321 -1.36 -5.71 -4.84
N ALA A 322 -0.26 -5.81 -5.61
CA ALA A 322 1.06 -6.21 -5.09
C ALA A 322 2.26 -5.94 -6.02
#